data_AF-A0A2W1BJV6-F1
#
_entry.id   AF-A0A2W1BJV6-F1
#
_cell.length_a   1.000
_cell.length_b   1.000
_cell.length_c   1.000
_cell.angle_alpha   90.00
_cell.angle_beta   90.00
_cell.angle_gamma   90.00
#
_symmetry.space_group_name_H-M   'P 1'
#
loop_
_entity.id
_entity.type
_entity.pdbx_description
1 polymer ?
#
loop_
_entity_poly.entity_id
_entity_poly.type
_entity_poly.pdbx_seq_one_letter_code
_entity_poly.pdbx_strand_id
1 'polypeptide(L)'
;MVPLLKMLTSEIIILFQNASSSTPQSYPGGRDALWLAFTRRKTPEVALDLMLASVSENKMKQYSVTYKLWWQFCHENSINLFEPDIASIITFLVHQYNKGSSYGSINSHRSALSLLVGNNIGSDEQIKRLLNGVNKVKPPRRINAGWMKWRQVTRTTCDPRIPFKLKGKIYKNMIRPAVLYGS
;
A
#
# COMPACT_ATOMS: atom_id res chain seq x y z
N MET A 1 -29.83 -31.53 -10.83
CA MET A 1 -29.49 -30.09 -10.98
C MET A 1 -28.05 -29.71 -10.59
N VAL A 2 -27.27 -30.56 -9.92
CA VAL A 2 -25.86 -30.30 -9.55
C VAL A 2 -24.80 -30.51 -10.67
N PRO A 3 -25.01 -31.34 -11.72
CA PRO A 3 -23.96 -31.59 -12.73
C PRO A 3 -23.64 -30.39 -13.64
N LEU A 4 -24.64 -29.57 -13.99
CA LEU A 4 -24.49 -28.43 -14.91
C LEU A 4 -23.64 -27.29 -14.33
N LEU A 5 -23.73 -27.06 -13.03
CA LEU A 5 -22.91 -26.05 -12.34
C LEU A 5 -21.42 -26.46 -12.29
N LYS A 6 -21.13 -27.76 -12.13
CA LYS A 6 -19.74 -28.28 -12.17
C LYS A 6 -19.11 -28.19 -13.57
N MET A 7 -19.92 -28.34 -14.63
CA MET A 7 -19.45 -28.17 -16.01
C MET A 7 -19.17 -26.70 -16.33
N LEU A 8 -20.05 -25.77 -15.91
CA LEU A 8 -19.82 -24.33 -16.08
C LEU A 8 -18.57 -23.84 -15.34
N THR A 9 -18.28 -24.36 -14.14
CA THR A 9 -17.06 -24.00 -13.40
C THR A 9 -15.79 -24.55 -14.04
N SER A 10 -15.85 -25.71 -14.69
CA SER A 10 -14.68 -26.31 -15.35
C SER A 10 -14.40 -25.68 -16.73
N GLU A 11 -15.43 -25.26 -17.46
CA GLU A 11 -15.24 -24.45 -18.68
C GLU A 11 -14.60 -23.09 -18.39
N ILE A 12 -15.00 -22.43 -17.30
CA ILE A 12 -14.38 -21.16 -16.87
C ILE A 12 -12.89 -21.38 -16.52
N ILE A 13 -12.55 -22.46 -15.84
CA ILE A 13 -11.15 -22.78 -15.47
C ILE A 13 -10.28 -23.05 -16.72
N ILE A 14 -10.82 -23.74 -17.73
CA ILE A 14 -10.12 -23.99 -19.01
C ILE A 14 -9.93 -22.69 -19.80
N LEU A 15 -10.89 -21.76 -19.78
CA LEU A 15 -10.76 -20.45 -20.41
C LEU A 15 -9.68 -19.58 -19.75
N PHE A 16 -9.47 -19.71 -18.43
CA PHE A 16 -8.40 -18.99 -17.72
C PHE A 16 -7.01 -19.65 -17.86
N GLN A 17 -6.94 -20.96 -18.11
CA GLN A 17 -5.67 -21.68 -18.33
C GLN A 17 -5.10 -21.50 -19.75
N ASN A 18 -5.95 -21.24 -20.74
CA ASN A 18 -5.54 -21.03 -22.14
C ASN A 18 -5.36 -19.56 -22.55
N ALA A 19 -5.34 -18.62 -21.60
CA ALA A 19 -5.16 -17.20 -21.88
C ALA A 19 -3.69 -16.82 -22.16
N SER A 20 -3.07 -17.49 -23.13
CA SER A 20 -2.04 -16.92 -23.98
C SER A 20 -2.71 -16.42 -25.27
N SER A 21 -3.58 -15.40 -25.14
CA SER A 21 -4.09 -14.67 -26.29
C SER A 21 -4.38 -13.19 -25.97
N SER A 22 -3.91 -12.36 -26.89
CA SER A 22 -3.76 -10.91 -26.90
C SER A 22 -5.08 -10.12 -26.96
N THR A 23 -5.87 -10.16 -25.88
CA THR A 23 -6.84 -9.08 -25.62
C THR A 23 -6.62 -8.53 -24.21
N PRO A 24 -6.65 -7.20 -23.98
CA PRO A 24 -6.53 -6.66 -22.63
C PRO A 24 -7.78 -7.06 -21.84
N GLN A 25 -7.67 -8.10 -21.02
CA GLN A 25 -8.76 -8.47 -20.13
C GLN A 25 -9.05 -7.29 -19.20
N SER A 26 -10.30 -6.81 -19.24
CA SER A 26 -10.73 -5.71 -18.38
C SER A 26 -10.51 -6.06 -16.92
N TYR A 27 -10.10 -5.07 -16.13
CA TYR A 27 -9.82 -5.25 -14.71
C TYR A 27 -11.05 -5.83 -13.98
N PRO A 28 -10.95 -7.01 -13.34
CA PRO A 28 -12.10 -7.73 -12.79
C PRO A 28 -12.67 -7.12 -11.50
N GLY A 29 -11.98 -6.14 -10.90
CA GLY A 29 -12.34 -5.61 -9.58
C GLY A 29 -11.44 -6.15 -8.46
N GLY A 30 -11.41 -5.46 -7.33
CA GLY A 30 -10.40 -5.72 -6.30
C GLY A 30 -10.61 -7.00 -5.51
N ARG A 31 -11.87 -7.33 -5.20
CA ARG A 31 -12.22 -8.57 -4.52
C ARG A 31 -11.92 -9.77 -5.41
N ASP A 32 -12.31 -9.70 -6.69
CA ASP A 32 -12.10 -10.77 -7.65
C ASP A 32 -10.60 -10.95 -7.93
N ALA A 33 -9.83 -9.87 -8.09
CA ALA A 33 -8.38 -9.97 -8.21
C ALA A 33 -7.73 -10.70 -7.02
N LEU A 34 -8.21 -10.50 -5.80
CA LEU A 34 -7.75 -11.24 -4.62
C LEU A 34 -8.22 -12.69 -4.61
N TRP A 35 -9.47 -12.94 -5.01
CA TRP A 35 -10.00 -14.29 -5.16
C TRP A 35 -9.11 -15.09 -6.14
N LEU A 36 -8.86 -14.54 -7.33
CA LEU A 36 -7.96 -15.10 -8.34
C LEU A 36 -6.56 -15.36 -7.78
N ALA A 37 -5.99 -14.40 -7.03
CA ALA A 37 -4.68 -14.57 -6.41
C ALA A 37 -4.64 -15.73 -5.41
N PHE A 38 -5.63 -15.87 -4.53
CA PHE A 38 -5.67 -16.95 -3.55
C PHE A 38 -5.90 -18.32 -4.19
N THR A 39 -6.76 -18.38 -5.21
CA THR A 39 -6.98 -19.59 -6.02
C THR A 39 -5.67 -20.04 -6.67
N ARG A 40 -4.89 -19.12 -7.25
CA ARG A 40 -3.57 -19.43 -7.84
C ARG A 40 -2.55 -19.95 -6.82
N ARG A 41 -2.66 -19.52 -5.56
CA ARG A 41 -1.85 -20.04 -4.44
C ARG A 41 -2.34 -21.39 -3.90
N LYS A 42 -3.26 -22.06 -4.61
CA LYS A 42 -3.82 -23.36 -4.23
C LYS A 42 -4.55 -23.33 -2.88
N THR A 43 -5.11 -22.17 -2.53
CA THR A 43 -5.99 -22.05 -1.36
C THR A 43 -7.24 -22.90 -1.59
N PRO A 44 -7.67 -23.74 -0.63
CA PRO A 44 -8.91 -24.49 -0.75
C PRO A 44 -10.10 -23.56 -1.01
N GLU A 45 -10.92 -23.86 -2.03
CA GLU A 45 -12.02 -22.98 -2.46
C GLU A 45 -12.99 -22.66 -1.33
N VAL A 46 -13.28 -23.64 -0.49
CA VAL A 46 -14.12 -23.53 0.71
C VAL A 46 -13.63 -22.49 1.74
N ALA A 47 -12.36 -22.10 1.69
CA ALA A 47 -11.77 -21.12 2.58
C ALA A 47 -11.71 -19.70 1.99
N LEU A 48 -11.97 -19.53 0.68
CA LEU A 48 -11.76 -18.26 -0.02
C LEU A 48 -12.64 -17.13 0.54
N ASP A 49 -13.92 -17.39 0.78
CA ASP A 49 -14.85 -16.37 1.29
C ASP A 49 -14.46 -15.90 2.69
N LEU A 50 -14.05 -16.83 3.57
CA LEU A 50 -13.57 -16.51 4.91
C LEU A 50 -12.26 -15.72 4.86
N MET A 51 -11.34 -16.08 3.97
CA MET A 51 -10.10 -15.32 3.79
C MET A 51 -10.35 -13.92 3.23
N LEU A 52 -11.26 -13.77 2.27
CA LEU A 52 -11.64 -12.47 1.74
C LEU A 52 -12.36 -11.61 2.79
N ALA A 53 -13.11 -12.21 3.71
CA ALA A 53 -13.75 -11.50 4.82
C ALA A 53 -12.74 -10.88 5.81
N SER A 54 -11.49 -11.35 5.84
CA SER A 54 -10.42 -10.75 6.65
C SER A 54 -10.03 -9.32 6.19
N VAL A 55 -10.44 -8.94 4.97
CA VAL A 55 -10.17 -7.62 4.40
C VAL A 55 -11.43 -6.76 4.53
N SER A 56 -11.43 -5.86 5.51
CA SER A 56 -12.51 -4.88 5.71
C SER A 56 -12.84 -4.10 4.43
N GLU A 57 -14.08 -3.66 4.26
CA GLU A 57 -14.50 -2.88 3.08
C GLU A 57 -13.64 -1.64 2.82
N ASN A 58 -13.21 -0.93 3.86
CA ASN A 58 -12.36 0.25 3.71
C ASN A 58 -10.98 -0.11 3.13
N LYS A 59 -10.34 -1.17 3.66
CA LYS A 59 -9.10 -1.71 3.08
C LYS A 59 -9.31 -2.17 1.65
N MET A 60 -10.43 -2.83 1.36
CA MET A 60 -10.73 -3.30 0.00
C MET A 60 -10.89 -2.14 -0.98
N LYS A 61 -11.64 -1.09 -0.63
CA LYS A 61 -11.78 0.13 -1.43
C LYS A 61 -10.42 0.77 -1.70
N GLN A 62 -9.58 0.90 -0.67
CA GLN A 62 -8.24 1.46 -0.80
C GLN A 62 -7.31 0.58 -1.66
N TYR A 63 -7.35 -0.73 -1.48
CA TYR A 63 -6.48 -1.68 -2.18
C TYR A 63 -6.90 -1.88 -3.63
N SER A 64 -8.20 -1.82 -3.93
CA SER A 64 -8.74 -1.91 -5.30
C SER A 64 -8.12 -0.86 -6.23
N VAL A 65 -7.86 0.36 -5.73
CA VAL A 65 -7.14 1.39 -6.48
C VAL A 65 -5.74 0.90 -6.88
N THR A 66 -5.01 0.29 -5.93
CA THR A 66 -3.69 -0.27 -6.20
C THR A 66 -3.77 -1.40 -7.22
N TYR A 67 -4.71 -2.32 -7.04
CA TYR A 67 -4.87 -3.49 -7.91
C TYR A 67 -5.16 -3.08 -9.34
N LYS A 68 -6.02 -2.08 -9.56
CA LYS A 68 -6.28 -1.53 -10.89
C LYS A 68 -5.03 -0.92 -11.53
N LEU A 69 -4.29 -0.10 -10.78
CA LEU A 69 -3.06 0.53 -11.28
C LEU A 69 -1.97 -0.49 -11.58
N TRP A 70 -1.81 -1.50 -10.72
CA TRP A 70 -0.89 -2.61 -10.91
C TRP A 70 -1.27 -3.44 -12.14
N TRP A 71 -2.56 -3.74 -12.32
CA TRP A 71 -3.09 -4.45 -13.48
C TRP A 71 -2.71 -3.74 -14.78
N GLN A 72 -2.99 -2.43 -14.87
CA GLN A 72 -2.63 -1.61 -16.03
C GLN A 72 -1.12 -1.60 -16.27
N PHE A 73 -0.33 -1.36 -15.22
CA PHE A 73 1.13 -1.35 -15.31
C PHE A 73 1.68 -2.70 -15.80
N CYS A 74 1.13 -3.82 -15.33
CA CYS A 74 1.55 -5.15 -15.76
C CYS A 74 1.24 -5.41 -17.23
N HIS A 75 0.05 -5.02 -17.69
CA HIS A 75 -0.30 -5.14 -19.11
C HIS A 75 0.59 -4.28 -20.00
N GLU A 76 0.89 -3.05 -19.59
CA GLU A 76 1.74 -2.13 -20.36
C GLU A 76 3.20 -2.61 -20.45
N ASN A 77 3.69 -3.34 -19.44
CA ASN A 77 5.09 -3.75 -19.33
C ASN A 77 5.29 -5.27 -19.51
N SER A 78 4.25 -6.01 -19.90
CA SER A 78 4.26 -7.48 -20.05
C SER A 78 4.75 -8.23 -18.81
N ILE A 79 4.32 -7.80 -17.62
CA ILE A 79 4.69 -8.39 -16.32
C ILE A 79 3.61 -9.38 -15.87
N ASN A 80 4.01 -10.48 -15.23
CA ASN A 80 3.07 -11.39 -14.59
C ASN A 80 2.38 -10.72 -13.38
N LEU A 81 1.05 -10.64 -13.40
CA LEU A 81 0.26 -9.93 -12.38
C LEU A 81 0.37 -10.52 -10.97
N PHE A 82 0.52 -11.85 -10.86
CA PHE A 82 0.43 -12.58 -9.59
C PHE A 82 1.78 -13.13 -9.12
N GLU A 83 2.76 -13.24 -10.02
CA GLU A 83 4.11 -13.71 -9.73
C GLU A 83 5.19 -12.74 -10.28
N PRO A 84 5.15 -11.44 -9.92
CA PRO A 84 6.20 -10.50 -10.31
C PRO A 84 7.50 -10.74 -9.53
N ASP A 85 8.61 -10.35 -10.14
CA ASP A 85 9.88 -10.21 -9.44
C ASP A 85 9.94 -8.90 -8.62
N ILE A 86 10.92 -8.82 -7.71
CA ILE A 86 11.11 -7.64 -6.85
C ILE A 86 11.41 -6.39 -7.69
N ALA A 87 12.15 -6.54 -8.80
CA ALA A 87 12.51 -5.43 -9.68
C ALA A 87 11.26 -4.79 -10.32
N SER A 88 10.31 -5.59 -10.79
CA SER A 88 9.03 -5.11 -11.33
C SER A 88 8.22 -4.33 -10.28
N ILE A 89 8.16 -4.84 -9.05
CA ILE A 89 7.45 -4.17 -7.95
C ILE A 89 8.11 -2.82 -7.63
N ILE A 90 9.44 -2.78 -7.53
CA ILE A 90 10.20 -1.53 -7.31
C ILE A 90 9.90 -0.53 -8.41
N THR A 91 9.93 -0.99 -9.67
CA THR A 91 9.70 -0.14 -10.85
C THR A 91 8.29 0.47 -10.82
N PHE A 92 7.28 -0.33 -10.46
CA PHE A 92 5.92 0.18 -10.25
C PHE A 92 5.82 1.20 -9.12
N LEU A 93 6.44 0.95 -7.96
CA LEU A 93 6.41 1.90 -6.84
C LEU A 93 7.11 3.22 -7.19
N VAL A 94 8.21 3.17 -7.95
CA VAL A 94 8.90 4.34 -8.48
C VAL A 94 8.04 5.07 -9.52
N HIS A 95 7.37 4.36 -10.43
CA HIS A 95 6.42 4.93 -11.38
C HIS A 95 5.31 5.72 -10.68
N GLN A 96 4.72 5.13 -9.63
CA GLN A 96 3.70 5.78 -8.82
C GLN A 96 4.24 6.99 -8.06
N TYR A 97 5.49 6.93 -7.58
CA TYR A 97 6.15 8.07 -6.94
C TYR A 97 6.37 9.23 -7.91
N ASN A 98 6.84 8.93 -9.13
CA ASN A 98 7.08 9.92 -10.19
C ASN A 98 5.78 10.59 -10.65
N LYS A 99 4.63 9.89 -10.57
CA LYS A 99 3.29 10.47 -10.75
C LYS A 99 2.84 11.40 -9.60
N GLY A 100 3.68 11.63 -8.60
CA GLY A 100 3.44 12.58 -7.51
C GLY A 100 2.83 11.98 -6.25
N SER A 101 2.66 10.66 -6.19
CA SER A 101 2.10 9.97 -5.02
C SER A 101 2.84 10.32 -3.72
N SER A 102 2.10 10.33 -2.61
CA SER A 102 2.68 10.57 -1.29
C SER A 102 3.36 9.31 -0.75
N TYR A 103 4.27 9.43 0.23
CA TYR A 103 4.82 8.27 0.94
C TYR A 103 3.72 7.33 1.47
N GLY A 104 2.64 7.87 2.05
CA GLY A 104 1.52 7.07 2.54
C GLY A 104 0.83 6.26 1.44
N SER A 105 0.69 6.85 0.25
CA SER A 105 0.15 6.17 -0.93
C SER A 105 1.08 5.04 -1.40
N ILE A 106 2.40 5.30 -1.50
CA ILE A 106 3.38 4.27 -1.87
C ILE A 106 3.40 3.11 -0.86
N ASN A 107 3.37 3.42 0.44
CA ASN A 107 3.32 2.39 1.48
C ASN A 107 2.00 1.58 1.44
N SER A 108 0.89 2.23 1.09
CA SER A 108 -0.39 1.55 0.83
C SER A 108 -0.29 0.63 -0.38
N HIS A 109 0.33 1.08 -1.49
CA HIS A 109 0.53 0.25 -2.68
C HIS A 109 1.35 -1.01 -2.35
N ARG A 110 2.47 -0.85 -1.64
CA ARG A 110 3.29 -1.97 -1.15
C ARG A 110 2.45 -2.97 -0.34
N SER A 111 1.65 -2.47 0.60
CA SER A 111 0.85 -3.33 1.49
C SER A 111 -0.24 -4.09 0.74
N ALA A 112 -0.89 -3.43 -0.23
CA ALA A 112 -1.86 -4.07 -1.10
C ALA A 112 -1.22 -5.16 -1.97
N LEU A 113 -0.07 -4.87 -2.59
CA LEU A 113 0.68 -5.85 -3.38
C LEU A 113 1.16 -7.03 -2.54
N SER A 114 1.59 -6.79 -1.29
CA SER A 114 1.96 -7.87 -0.38
C SER A 114 0.81 -8.86 -0.16
N LEU A 115 -0.43 -8.38 -0.10
CA LEU A 115 -1.61 -9.23 0.00
C LEU A 115 -1.93 -9.93 -1.32
N LEU A 116 -1.81 -9.23 -2.46
CA LEU A 116 -2.15 -9.75 -3.80
C LEU A 116 -1.14 -10.76 -4.34
N VAL A 117 0.15 -10.59 -4.05
CA VAL A 117 1.22 -11.44 -4.59
C VAL A 117 1.70 -12.47 -3.55
N GLY A 118 1.76 -12.10 -2.26
CA GLY A 118 2.12 -13.04 -1.17
C GLY A 118 3.62 -13.21 -0.92
N ASN A 119 4.49 -12.63 -1.77
CA ASN A 119 5.94 -12.87 -1.80
C ASN A 119 6.76 -12.11 -0.75
N ASN A 120 6.25 -11.88 0.46
CA ASN A 120 7.01 -11.18 1.52
C ASN A 120 7.60 -9.83 1.06
N ILE A 121 6.90 -9.13 0.15
CA ILE A 121 7.17 -7.76 -0.32
C ILE A 121 7.40 -6.82 0.86
N GLY A 122 6.75 -7.12 1.99
CA GLY A 122 6.91 -6.38 3.22
C GLY A 122 8.32 -6.43 3.83
N SER A 123 8.95 -7.60 3.83
CA SER A 123 10.23 -7.82 4.50
C SER A 123 11.44 -7.57 3.61
N ASP A 124 11.26 -7.47 2.29
CA ASP A 124 12.32 -7.25 1.32
C ASP A 124 13.17 -5.99 1.61
N GLU A 125 14.50 -6.16 1.59
CA GLU A 125 15.48 -5.13 1.92
C GLU A 125 15.46 -3.98 0.89
N GLN A 126 15.31 -4.28 -0.40
CA GLN A 126 15.33 -3.27 -1.46
C GLN A 126 14.09 -2.39 -1.39
N ILE A 127 12.91 -2.98 -1.17
CA ILE A 127 11.64 -2.25 -1.01
C ILE A 127 11.67 -1.39 0.27
N LYS A 128 12.24 -1.90 1.37
CA LYS A 128 12.44 -1.10 2.60
C LYS A 128 13.33 0.11 2.33
N ARG A 129 14.47 -0.09 1.65
CA ARG A 129 15.40 1.00 1.29
C ARG A 129 14.72 2.04 0.39
N LEU A 130 13.93 1.61 -0.61
CA LEU A 130 13.16 2.49 -1.48
C LEU A 130 12.22 3.38 -0.66
N LEU A 131 11.39 2.79 0.20
CA LEU A 131 10.45 3.54 1.04
C LEU A 131 11.16 4.51 1.98
N ASN A 132 12.29 4.11 2.56
CA ASN A 132 13.11 5.01 3.37
C ASN A 132 13.64 6.19 2.55
N GLY A 133 14.06 5.94 1.31
CA GLY A 133 14.44 6.98 0.35
C GLY A 133 13.29 7.96 0.09
N VAL A 134 12.10 7.45 -0.24
CA VAL A 134 10.89 8.27 -0.46
C VAL A 134 10.57 9.13 0.77
N ASN A 135 10.64 8.56 1.98
CA ASN A 135 10.39 9.28 3.22
C ASN A 135 11.41 10.39 3.50
N LYS A 136 12.68 10.18 3.15
CA LYS A 136 13.75 11.18 3.31
C LYS A 136 13.64 12.31 2.29
N VAL A 137 13.39 11.97 1.02
CA VAL A 137 13.29 12.95 -0.08
C VAL A 137 12.01 13.79 0.06
N LYS A 138 10.89 13.14 0.41
CA LYS A 138 9.58 13.77 0.52
C LYS A 138 8.88 13.30 1.80
N PRO A 139 9.22 13.88 2.97
CA PRO A 139 8.62 13.48 4.23
C PRO A 139 7.10 13.73 4.21
N PRO A 140 6.30 12.87 4.88
CA PRO A 140 4.87 13.05 5.01
C PRO A 140 4.52 14.45 5.51
N ARG A 141 3.56 15.10 4.84
CA ARG A 141 3.19 16.51 5.13
C ARG A 141 2.90 16.76 6.61
N ARG A 142 2.21 15.83 7.29
CA ARG A 142 1.88 15.96 8.72
C ARG A 142 3.14 15.93 9.61
N ILE A 143 4.09 15.06 9.29
CA ILE A 143 5.37 14.97 10.01
C ILE A 143 6.16 16.25 9.81
N ASN A 144 6.32 16.69 8.56
CA ASN A 144 7.05 17.93 8.26
C ASN A 144 6.38 19.16 8.93
N ALA A 145 5.06 19.26 8.87
CA ALA A 145 4.32 20.33 9.53
C ALA A 145 4.48 20.30 11.06
N GLY A 146 4.48 19.11 11.67
CA GLY A 146 4.76 18.93 13.10
C GLY A 146 6.15 19.42 13.46
N TRP A 147 7.18 19.02 12.70
CA TRP A 147 8.56 19.47 12.90
C TRP A 147 8.73 20.98 12.74
N MET A 148 8.09 21.58 11.73
CA MET A 148 8.15 23.03 11.52
C MET A 148 7.52 23.81 12.67
N LYS A 149 6.35 23.37 13.16
CA LYS A 149 5.70 23.96 14.34
C LYS A 149 6.59 23.81 15.58
N TRP A 150 7.18 22.64 15.78
CA TRP A 150 8.07 22.39 16.92
C TRP A 150 9.33 23.27 16.86
N ARG A 151 9.94 23.43 15.69
CA ARG A 151 11.09 24.33 15.46
C ARG A 151 10.74 25.80 15.74
N GLN A 152 9.52 26.22 15.43
CA GLN A 152 9.07 27.57 15.75
C GLN A 152 8.96 27.76 17.27
N VAL A 153 8.36 26.81 17.99
CA VAL A 153 8.21 26.87 19.45
C VAL A 153 9.57 26.93 20.14
N THR A 154 10.52 26.09 19.72
CA THR A 154 11.87 26.07 20.31
C THR A 154 12.61 27.39 20.04
N ARG A 155 12.51 27.94 18.84
CA ARG A 155 13.05 29.28 18.52
C ARG A 155 12.47 30.36 19.44
N THR A 156 11.15 30.38 19.61
CA THR A 156 10.46 31.32 20.50
C THR A 156 11.00 31.17 21.94
N THR A 157 11.11 29.96 22.48
CA THR A 157 11.61 29.77 23.86
C THR A 157 13.08 30.14 24.04
N CYS A 158 13.90 30.03 23.00
CA CYS A 158 15.32 30.43 23.04
C CYS A 158 15.54 31.94 22.89
N ASP A 159 14.55 32.70 22.42
CA ASP A 159 14.67 34.14 22.21
C ASP A 159 14.82 34.88 23.56
N PRO A 160 15.91 35.65 23.79
CA PRO A 160 16.12 36.40 25.04
C PRO A 160 15.10 37.52 25.26
N ARG A 161 14.42 38.00 24.20
CA ARG A 161 13.41 39.07 24.29
C ARG A 161 12.09 38.61 24.89
N ILE A 162 11.88 37.30 25.03
CA ILE A 162 10.62 36.76 25.54
C ILE A 162 10.61 36.72 27.07
N PRO A 163 9.57 37.26 27.73
CA PRO A 163 9.45 37.22 29.18
C PRO A 163 9.47 35.80 29.74
N PHE A 164 10.16 35.61 30.86
CA PHE A 164 10.29 34.31 31.53
C PHE A 164 8.94 33.64 31.86
N LYS A 165 7.93 34.43 32.26
CA LYS A 165 6.57 33.93 32.52
C LYS A 165 5.94 33.27 31.29
N LEU A 166 6.17 33.81 30.09
CA LEU A 166 5.65 33.24 28.84
C LEU A 166 6.42 31.97 28.46
N LYS A 167 7.76 31.96 28.62
CA LYS A 167 8.56 30.74 28.44
C LYS A 167 8.11 29.62 29.38
N GLY A 168 7.82 29.94 30.64
CA GLY A 168 7.28 29.00 31.63
C GLY A 168 5.92 28.41 31.22
N LYS A 169 5.01 29.22 30.65
CA LYS A 169 3.73 28.73 30.11
C LYS A 169 3.92 27.82 28.90
N ILE A 170 4.78 28.21 27.95
CA ILE A 170 5.09 27.39 26.76
C ILE A 170 5.70 26.05 27.20
N TYR A 171 6.63 26.07 28.15
CA TYR A 171 7.23 24.86 28.68
C TYR A 171 6.19 23.92 29.30
N LYS A 172 5.32 24.43 30.19
CA LYS A 172 4.29 23.61 30.86
C LYS A 172 3.27 23.02 29.90
N ASN A 173 2.82 23.79 28.90
CA ASN A 173 1.67 23.42 28.07
C ASN A 173 2.04 22.71 26.76
N MET A 174 3.22 23.00 26.17
CA MET A 174 3.61 22.45 24.87
C MET A 174 4.81 21.50 24.95
N ILE A 175 5.85 21.89 25.70
CA ILE A 175 7.11 21.12 25.72
C ILE A 175 6.99 19.92 26.68
N ARG A 176 6.52 20.13 27.91
CA ARG A 176 6.42 19.09 28.94
C ARG A 176 5.57 17.89 28.49
N PRO A 177 4.38 18.05 27.88
CA PRO A 177 3.63 16.89 27.38
C PRO A 177 4.38 16.12 26.29
N ALA A 178 5.04 16.81 25.36
CA ALA A 178 5.80 16.16 24.30
C ALA A 178 7.03 15.39 24.85
N VAL A 179 7.68 15.90 25.89
CA VAL A 179 8.81 15.20 26.55
C VAL A 179 8.33 14.01 27.36
N LEU A 180 7.20 14.14 28.07
CA LEU A 180 6.67 13.08 28.93
C LEU A 180 5.98 11.95 28.16
N TYR A 181 5.33 12.28 27.04
CA TYR A 181 4.46 11.35 26.31
C TYR A 181 4.85 11.14 24.84
N GLY A 182 5.95 11.75 24.36
CA GLY A 182 6.38 11.68 22.96
C GLY A 182 7.20 10.45 22.57
N SER A 183 7.06 9.33 23.30
CA SER A 183 7.72 8.04 23.05
C SER A 183 6.84 7.12 22.22
#